data_AF-A0A3M2VEN8-F1
#
_entry.id   AF-A0A3M2VEN8-F1
#
_cell.length_a   1.000
_cell.length_b   1.000
_cell.length_c   1.000
_cell.angle_alpha   90.00
_cell.angle_beta   90.00
_cell.angle_gamma   90.00
#
_symmetry.space_group_name_H-M   'P 1'
#
loop_
_entity.id
_entity.type
_entity.pdbx_description
1 polymer ?
#
loop_
_entity_poly.entity_id
_entity_poly.type
_entity_poly.pdbx_seq_one_letter_code
_entity_poly.pdbx_strand_id
1 'polypeptide(L)'
;PLMHLLRNSMDHGIESAEARRAAGKPAKGHLNLNAFHDSGSIVIEIADDGAGLNRERILDKAQQRGLVAAGASLTDQEIYNLIFEPGFSTAEAVTNLSGRGVGMDVVKRNITLLRGTVDLDSQPGQGTIVRIRLPLTLAIINGFLVGIDQSTYVIPLDMVQECIELDEHDRQSSRDKGYLDLRGEVLPLVYLRDHFNLEGPPARRQNVVVVRYAEHKAGLVVDDLLGEFQTVIKPLGKLFGALRGISGSTILGSGAV
;
A
#
# COMPACT_ATOMS: atom_id res chain seq x y z
N PRO A 1 11.21 2.65 -3.68
CA PRO A 1 10.87 3.55 -2.53
C PRO A 1 12.08 4.31 -1.99
N LEU A 2 13.11 3.63 -1.47
CA LEU A 2 14.29 4.27 -0.84
C LEU A 2 15.04 5.23 -1.76
N MET A 3 15.34 4.83 -2.99
CA MET A 3 16.00 5.70 -3.98
C MET A 3 15.25 7.02 -4.23
N HIS A 4 13.92 7.00 -4.13
CA HIS A 4 13.12 8.20 -4.33
C HIS A 4 13.23 9.15 -3.12
N LEU A 5 13.19 8.60 -1.90
CA LEU A 5 13.40 9.38 -0.67
C LEU A 5 14.78 10.02 -0.65
N LEU A 6 15.84 9.26 -0.97
CA LEU A 6 17.21 9.77 -1.06
C LEU A 6 17.32 10.90 -2.09
N ARG A 7 16.71 10.73 -3.27
CA ARG A 7 16.68 11.76 -4.30
C ARG A 7 15.95 13.02 -3.81
N ASN A 8 14.81 12.89 -3.16
CA ASN A 8 14.07 14.05 -2.64
C ASN A 8 14.89 14.82 -1.60
N SER A 9 15.58 14.12 -0.69
CA SER A 9 16.50 14.79 0.26
C SER A 9 17.63 15.51 -0.46
N MET A 10 18.18 14.95 -1.56
CA MET A 10 19.23 15.61 -2.34
C MET A 10 18.73 16.80 -3.17
N ASP A 11 17.60 16.65 -3.86
CA ASP A 11 17.09 17.65 -4.81
C ASP A 11 16.34 18.79 -4.10
N HIS A 12 15.70 18.49 -2.96
CA HIS A 12 14.80 19.42 -2.27
C HIS A 12 15.13 19.63 -0.79
N GLY A 13 15.80 18.67 -0.13
CA GLY A 13 16.15 18.78 1.29
C GLY A 13 17.40 19.64 1.51
N ILE A 14 18.51 19.29 0.85
CA ILE A 14 19.80 19.97 1.01
C ILE A 14 19.82 21.29 0.23
N GLU A 15 20.09 22.40 0.94
CA GLU A 15 20.18 23.71 0.31
C GLU A 15 21.52 23.91 -0.44
N SER A 16 21.61 24.93 -1.29
CA SER A 16 22.87 25.32 -1.93
C SER A 16 23.93 25.71 -0.88
N ALA A 17 25.22 25.53 -1.21
CA ALA A 17 26.31 25.86 -0.30
C ALA A 17 26.27 27.34 0.18
N GLU A 18 25.78 28.25 -0.66
CA GLU A 18 25.62 29.66 -0.33
C GLU A 18 24.48 29.87 0.67
N ALA A 19 23.31 29.28 0.43
CA ALA A 19 22.18 29.32 1.36
C ALA A 19 22.52 28.69 2.71
N ARG A 20 23.28 27.59 2.71
CA ARG A 20 23.76 26.94 3.95
C ARG A 20 24.68 27.84 4.76
N ARG A 21 25.65 28.50 4.11
CA ARG A 21 26.53 29.46 4.79
C ARG A 21 25.75 30.65 5.35
N ALA A 22 24.77 31.16 4.61
CA ALA A 22 23.90 32.24 5.07
C ALA A 22 23.07 31.84 6.30
N ALA A 23 22.67 30.56 6.39
CA ALA A 23 21.98 29.99 7.55
C ALA A 23 22.93 29.52 8.68
N GLY A 24 24.24 29.77 8.58
CA GLY A 24 25.22 29.36 9.60
C GLY A 24 25.58 27.87 9.60
N LYS A 25 25.23 27.14 8.54
CA LYS A 25 25.45 25.69 8.41
C LYS A 25 26.73 25.38 7.62
N PRO A 26 27.34 24.19 7.80
CA PRO A 26 28.47 23.76 6.97
C PRO A 26 28.10 23.76 5.49
N ALA A 27 29.03 24.18 4.62
CA ALA A 27 28.79 24.25 3.18
C ALA A 27 28.49 22.88 2.54
N LYS A 28 28.98 21.79 3.17
CA LYS A 28 28.67 20.41 2.77
C LYS A 28 27.44 19.93 3.55
N GLY A 29 26.40 19.50 2.82
CA GLY A 29 25.24 18.83 3.40
C GLY A 29 25.54 17.37 3.76
N HIS A 30 24.80 16.86 4.74
CA HIS A 30 24.89 15.48 5.21
C HIS A 30 23.55 14.77 5.03
N LEU A 31 23.61 13.58 4.44
CA LEU A 31 22.50 12.65 4.30
C LEU A 31 22.94 11.31 4.89
N ASN A 32 22.22 10.84 5.90
CA ASN A 32 22.48 9.60 6.59
C ASN A 32 21.38 8.58 6.26
N LEU A 33 21.80 7.37 5.93
CA LEU A 33 20.92 6.20 5.79
C LEU A 33 21.31 5.20 6.86
N ASN A 34 20.41 4.99 7.82
CA ASN A 34 20.58 4.03 8.89
C ASN A 34 19.55 2.91 8.74
N ALA A 35 19.93 1.69 9.09
CA ALA A 35 19.02 0.56 9.19
C ALA A 35 19.34 -0.23 10.46
N PHE A 36 18.34 -0.46 11.31
CA PHE A 36 18.51 -1.17 12.57
C PHE A 36 17.25 -1.94 12.94
N HIS A 37 17.37 -2.87 13.89
CA HIS A 37 16.22 -3.61 14.41
C HIS A 37 15.66 -2.89 15.64
N ASP A 38 14.35 -2.67 15.65
CA ASP A 38 13.62 -2.11 16.78
C ASP A 38 12.29 -2.87 16.93
N SER A 39 12.06 -3.44 18.11
CA SER A 39 10.76 -3.99 18.50
C SER A 39 10.13 -4.97 17.49
N GLY A 40 10.93 -5.89 16.93
CA GLY A 40 10.45 -6.88 15.95
C GLY A 40 10.24 -6.33 14.53
N SER A 41 10.72 -5.12 14.27
CA SER A 41 10.72 -4.47 12.95
C SER A 41 12.13 -4.10 12.51
N ILE A 42 12.36 -4.06 11.21
CA ILE A 42 13.48 -3.35 10.59
C ILE A 42 13.05 -1.89 10.46
N VAL A 43 13.81 -0.98 11.08
CA VAL A 43 13.66 0.45 10.91
C VAL A 43 14.71 0.93 9.94
N ILE A 44 14.28 1.61 8.87
CA ILE A 44 15.15 2.29 7.92
C ILE A 44 14.93 3.79 8.12
N GLU A 45 15.97 4.52 8.48
CA GLU A 45 15.95 5.95 8.72
C GLU A 45 16.78 6.68 7.66
N ILE A 46 16.17 7.68 7.03
CA ILE A 46 16.83 8.59 6.10
C ILE A 46 16.77 9.97 6.75
N ALA A 47 17.93 10.52 7.12
CA ALA A 47 18.04 11.80 7.80
C ALA A 47 18.93 12.75 6.99
N ASP A 48 18.42 13.94 6.66
CA ASP A 48 19.19 15.03 6.09
C ASP A 48 19.34 16.19 7.09
N ASP A 49 20.40 16.97 6.92
CA ASP A 49 20.63 18.22 7.65
C ASP A 49 20.19 19.44 6.82
N GLY A 50 19.15 19.29 6.02
CA GLY A 50 18.64 20.28 5.07
C GLY A 50 17.85 21.42 5.69
N ALA A 51 17.09 22.14 4.87
CA ALA A 51 16.24 23.24 5.35
C ALA A 51 15.02 22.77 6.17
N GLY A 52 14.73 21.46 6.15
CA GLY A 52 13.46 20.92 6.63
C GLY A 52 12.30 21.22 5.67
N LEU A 53 11.12 20.71 6.02
CA LEU A 53 9.90 20.93 5.25
C LEU A 53 9.34 22.33 5.51
N ASN A 54 8.92 22.99 4.43
CA ASN A 54 8.26 24.28 4.54
C ASN A 54 6.77 24.08 4.86
N ARG A 55 6.44 24.19 6.15
CA ARG A 55 5.08 24.06 6.71
C ARG A 55 4.06 24.93 5.98
N GLU A 56 4.35 26.22 5.79
CA GLU A 56 3.45 27.20 5.19
C GLU A 56 3.13 26.82 3.74
N ARG A 57 4.15 26.49 2.94
CA ARG A 57 3.96 26.05 1.56
C ARG A 57 3.13 24.77 1.45
N ILE A 58 3.32 23.81 2.36
CA ILE A 58 2.54 22.57 2.38
C ILE A 58 1.08 22.88 2.71
N LEU A 59 0.84 23.70 3.74
CA LEU A 59 -0.51 24.09 4.15
C LEU A 59 -1.24 24.87 3.05
N ASP A 60 -0.60 25.87 2.45
CA ASP A 60 -1.18 26.67 1.36
C ASP A 60 -1.55 25.78 0.17
N LYS A 61 -0.66 24.83 -0.19
CA LYS A 61 -0.93 23.89 -1.29
C LYS A 61 -2.08 22.93 -0.96
N ALA A 62 -2.18 22.49 0.29
CA ALA A 62 -3.26 21.63 0.75
C ALA A 62 -4.62 22.36 0.73
N GLN A 63 -4.65 23.63 1.14
CA GLN A 63 -5.84 24.47 1.09
C GLN A 63 -6.29 24.75 -0.35
N GLN A 64 -5.35 25.09 -1.25
CA GLN A 64 -5.64 25.28 -2.68
C GLN A 64 -6.27 24.04 -3.34
N ARG A 65 -5.94 22.86 -2.83
CA ARG A 65 -6.46 21.58 -3.32
C ARG A 65 -7.72 21.10 -2.60
N GLY A 66 -8.21 21.86 -1.61
CA GLY A 66 -9.38 21.48 -0.81
C GLY A 66 -9.15 20.29 0.13
N LEU A 67 -7.88 19.92 0.40
CA LEU A 67 -7.54 18.85 1.35
C LEU A 67 -7.70 19.31 2.80
N VAL A 68 -7.57 20.62 3.04
CA VAL A 68 -7.66 21.24 4.36
C VAL A 68 -8.55 22.48 4.26
N ALA A 69 -9.49 22.64 5.19
CA ALA A 69 -10.34 23.83 5.25
C ALA A 69 -9.54 25.08 5.63
N ALA A 70 -9.94 26.24 5.09
CA ALA A 70 -9.35 27.52 5.47
C ALA A 70 -9.54 27.76 6.98
N GLY A 71 -8.45 28.04 7.69
CA GLY A 71 -8.47 28.26 9.14
C GLY A 71 -8.42 26.99 10.01
N ALA A 72 -8.25 25.80 9.43
CA ALA A 72 -8.03 24.58 10.21
C ALA A 72 -6.73 24.67 11.02
N SER A 73 -6.82 24.33 12.32
CA SER A 73 -5.67 24.26 13.21
C SER A 73 -5.10 22.84 13.21
N LEU A 74 -4.09 22.61 12.38
CA LEU A 74 -3.34 21.35 12.30
C LEU A 74 -1.99 21.46 13.01
N THR A 75 -1.57 20.37 13.63
CA THR A 75 -0.21 20.19 14.13
C THR A 75 0.79 20.11 12.96
N ASP A 76 2.05 20.39 13.22
CA ASP A 76 3.11 20.30 12.20
C ASP A 76 3.20 18.90 11.61
N GLN A 77 3.03 17.86 12.45
CA GLN A 77 3.02 16.47 12.02
C GLN A 77 1.88 16.17 11.05
N GLU A 78 0.67 16.66 11.33
CA GLU A 78 -0.47 16.50 10.44
C GLU A 78 -0.24 17.21 9.10
N ILE A 79 0.33 18.41 9.13
CA ILE A 79 0.68 19.16 7.92
C ILE A 79 1.72 18.40 7.10
N TYR A 80 2.78 17.91 7.72
CA TYR A 80 3.83 17.15 7.03
C TYR A 80 3.31 15.84 6.44
N ASN A 81 2.34 15.19 7.10
CA ASN A 81 1.73 13.97 6.57
C ASN A 81 0.94 14.21 5.26
N LEU A 82 0.52 15.44 4.97
CA LEU A 82 -0.18 15.79 3.72
C LEU A 82 0.69 15.57 2.48
N ILE A 83 2.01 15.54 2.61
CA ILE A 83 2.89 15.26 1.47
C ILE A 83 2.68 13.86 0.89
N PHE A 84 2.11 12.94 1.67
CA PHE A 84 1.80 11.60 1.24
C PHE A 84 0.42 11.47 0.58
N GLU A 85 -0.35 12.56 0.48
CA GLU A 85 -1.65 12.54 -0.19
C GLU A 85 -1.49 12.33 -1.71
N PRO A 86 -2.41 11.62 -2.36
CA PRO A 86 -2.33 11.31 -3.79
C PRO A 86 -2.08 12.54 -4.66
N GLY A 87 -1.04 12.46 -5.49
CA GLY A 87 -0.65 13.54 -6.39
C GLY A 87 -0.21 14.84 -5.70
N PHE A 88 0.03 14.85 -4.38
CA PHE A 88 0.53 16.01 -3.65
C PHE A 88 1.97 16.33 -4.07
N SER A 89 2.22 17.58 -4.43
CA SER A 89 3.56 18.09 -4.75
C SER A 89 3.58 19.60 -4.52
N THR A 90 4.66 20.08 -3.92
CA THR A 90 4.92 21.51 -3.70
C THR A 90 5.63 22.17 -4.88
N ALA A 91 6.01 21.42 -5.92
CA ALA A 91 6.65 21.97 -7.11
C ALA A 91 5.66 22.83 -7.93
N GLU A 92 6.08 24.05 -8.29
CA GLU A 92 5.29 24.98 -9.12
C GLU A 92 5.21 24.54 -10.59
N ALA A 93 6.16 23.73 -11.06
CA ALA A 93 6.19 23.17 -12.41
C ALA A 93 6.20 21.64 -12.38
N VAL A 94 5.41 21.03 -13.26
CA VAL A 94 5.49 19.59 -13.57
C VAL A 94 6.79 19.35 -14.33
N THR A 95 7.89 19.08 -13.63
CA THR A 95 9.14 18.73 -14.30
C THR A 95 9.04 17.28 -14.78
N ASN A 96 9.01 17.09 -16.11
CA ASN A 96 8.97 15.79 -16.79
C ASN A 96 10.24 14.93 -16.60
N LEU A 97 11.06 15.19 -15.58
CA LEU A 97 12.38 14.55 -15.39
C LEU A 97 12.39 13.35 -14.44
N SER A 98 11.22 12.88 -14.02
CA SER A 98 11.06 11.57 -13.38
C SER A 98 9.97 10.79 -14.11
N GLY A 99 10.31 10.22 -15.27
CA GLY A 99 9.41 9.56 -16.24
C GLY A 99 8.57 8.37 -15.77
N ARG A 100 8.19 8.28 -14.49
CA ARG A 100 7.10 7.45 -13.94
C ARG A 100 6.36 8.07 -12.75
N GLY A 101 6.42 9.39 -12.54
CA GLY A 101 5.52 10.07 -11.58
C GLY A 101 5.50 9.44 -10.18
N VAL A 102 6.67 9.11 -9.63
CA VAL A 102 6.73 8.56 -8.27
C VAL A 102 6.63 9.73 -7.32
N GLY A 103 5.44 9.98 -6.78
CA GLY A 103 5.23 10.91 -5.68
C GLY A 103 5.46 10.23 -4.33
N MET A 104 5.37 11.01 -3.27
CA MET A 104 5.45 10.51 -1.90
C MET A 104 4.28 9.57 -1.56
N ASP A 105 3.13 9.74 -2.20
CA ASP A 105 1.99 8.82 -2.18
C ASP A 105 2.35 7.41 -2.65
N VAL A 106 3.11 7.28 -3.74
CA VAL A 106 3.59 5.99 -4.26
C VAL A 106 4.59 5.35 -3.29
N VAL A 107 5.42 6.14 -2.61
CA VAL A 107 6.31 5.63 -1.56
C VAL A 107 5.51 5.07 -0.39
N LYS A 108 4.56 5.83 0.17
CA LYS A 108 3.69 5.38 1.26
C LYS A 108 2.93 4.12 0.88
N ARG A 109 2.27 4.10 -0.28
CA ARG A 109 1.54 2.93 -0.78
C ARG A 109 2.42 1.69 -0.86
N ASN A 110 3.63 1.79 -1.42
CA ASN A 110 4.55 0.65 -1.52
C ASN A 110 5.01 0.14 -0.15
N ILE A 111 5.21 1.04 0.82
CA ILE A 111 5.57 0.66 2.19
C ILE A 111 4.39 -0.02 2.89
N THR A 112 3.18 0.51 2.73
CA THR A 112 1.94 -0.10 3.27
C THR A 112 1.66 -1.48 2.66
N LEU A 113 1.93 -1.69 1.37
CA LEU A 113 1.82 -3.01 0.73
C LEU A 113 2.75 -4.06 1.37
N LEU A 114 3.88 -3.62 1.92
CA LEU A 114 4.80 -4.46 2.69
C LEU A 114 4.40 -4.58 4.17
N ARG A 115 3.18 -4.14 4.53
CA ARG A 115 2.69 -4.03 5.91
C ARG A 115 3.61 -3.19 6.80
N GLY A 116 4.31 -2.25 6.20
CA GLY A 116 5.14 -1.29 6.89
C GLY A 116 4.43 0.03 7.14
N THR A 117 5.07 0.86 7.94
CA THR A 117 4.67 2.26 8.16
C THR A 117 5.77 3.19 7.71
N VAL A 118 5.39 4.42 7.37
CA VAL A 118 6.33 5.51 7.10
C VAL A 118 5.92 6.71 7.94
N ASP A 119 6.87 7.22 8.71
CA ASP A 119 6.74 8.40 9.54
C ASP A 119 7.74 9.45 9.06
N LEU A 120 7.42 10.72 9.26
CA LEU A 120 8.27 11.83 8.87
C LEU A 120 8.34 12.85 9.99
N ASP A 121 9.54 13.29 10.31
CA ASP A 121 9.82 14.29 11.33
C ASP A 121 10.70 15.37 10.68
N SER A 122 10.35 16.63 10.83
CA SER A 122 11.09 17.72 10.20
C SER A 122 11.08 18.96 11.05
N GLN A 123 12.26 19.58 11.17
CA GLN A 123 12.43 20.84 11.88
C GLN A 123 13.04 21.89 10.95
N PRO A 124 12.42 23.07 10.83
CA PRO A 124 12.95 24.16 10.01
C PRO A 124 14.41 24.48 10.35
N GLY A 125 15.25 24.51 9.31
CA GLY A 125 16.69 24.77 9.41
C GLY A 125 17.55 23.59 9.89
N GLN A 126 16.95 22.55 10.46
CA GLN A 126 17.66 21.39 11.02
C GLN A 126 17.58 20.13 10.15
N GLY A 127 16.60 20.07 9.24
CA GLY A 127 16.48 19.02 8.24
C GLY A 127 15.26 18.12 8.45
N THR A 128 15.31 16.96 7.83
CA THR A 128 14.18 16.01 7.80
C THR A 128 14.65 14.60 8.07
N ILE A 129 13.86 13.85 8.84
CA ILE A 129 14.04 12.43 9.12
C ILE A 129 12.82 11.68 8.64
N VAL A 130 13.01 10.76 7.70
CA VAL A 130 11.99 9.81 7.25
C VAL A 130 12.29 8.44 7.86
N ARG A 131 11.34 7.89 8.61
CA ARG A 131 11.46 6.57 9.24
C ARG A 131 10.51 5.60 8.58
N ILE A 132 11.03 4.48 8.10
CA ILE A 132 10.25 3.38 7.54
C ILE A 132 10.36 2.21 8.51
N ARG A 133 9.23 1.71 8.99
CA ARG A 133 9.19 0.49 9.80
C ARG A 133 8.65 -0.64 8.94
N LEU A 134 9.42 -1.71 8.79
CA LEU A 134 9.04 -2.92 8.09
C LEU A 134 9.06 -4.09 9.09
N PRO A 135 8.07 -4.99 9.10
CA PRO A 135 8.13 -6.18 9.94
C PRO A 135 9.41 -7.01 9.66
N LEU A 136 10.12 -7.44 10.71
CA LEU A 136 11.38 -8.18 10.59
C LEU A 136 11.18 -9.62 10.09
N THR A 137 9.96 -10.14 10.16
CA THR A 137 9.66 -11.56 9.94
C THR A 137 8.71 -11.79 8.78
N LEU A 138 8.77 -13.01 8.27
CA LEU A 138 7.66 -13.75 7.67
C LEU A 138 6.32 -13.31 8.29
N ALA A 139 5.55 -12.51 7.56
CA ALA A 139 4.32 -11.93 8.08
C ALA A 139 3.31 -13.07 8.30
N ILE A 140 3.07 -13.40 9.58
CA ILE A 140 1.95 -14.26 9.93
C ILE A 140 0.68 -13.48 9.64
N ILE A 141 -0.21 -14.08 8.88
CA ILE A 141 -1.52 -13.54 8.56
C ILE A 141 -2.57 -14.51 9.07
N ASN A 142 -3.70 -13.95 9.49
CA ASN A 142 -4.94 -14.70 9.54
C ASN A 142 -5.52 -14.65 8.14
N GLY A 143 -5.64 -15.81 7.51
CA GLY A 143 -6.18 -15.98 6.18
C GLY A 143 -7.51 -16.70 6.23
N PHE A 144 -8.31 -16.50 5.19
CA PHE A 144 -9.47 -17.28 4.87
C PHE A 144 -9.12 -18.16 3.67
N LEU A 145 -9.11 -19.46 3.91
CA LEU A 145 -8.67 -20.47 2.96
C LEU A 145 -9.83 -20.84 2.04
N VAL A 146 -9.60 -20.78 0.73
CA VAL A 146 -10.60 -21.09 -0.30
C VAL A 146 -10.03 -22.06 -1.33
N GLY A 147 -10.89 -22.94 -1.84
CA GLY A 147 -10.55 -23.92 -2.87
C GLY A 147 -11.09 -23.51 -4.24
N ILE A 148 -10.28 -23.73 -5.28
CA ILE A 148 -10.70 -23.67 -6.68
C ILE A 148 -10.06 -24.84 -7.41
N ASP A 149 -10.89 -25.77 -7.86
CA ASP A 149 -10.44 -27.07 -8.37
C ASP A 149 -9.43 -27.75 -7.41
N GLN A 150 -8.22 -28.10 -7.86
CA GLN A 150 -7.18 -28.70 -7.01
C GLN A 150 -6.30 -27.67 -6.29
N SER A 151 -6.52 -26.38 -6.52
CA SER A 151 -5.69 -25.30 -6.00
C SER A 151 -6.32 -24.65 -4.77
N THR A 152 -5.46 -24.24 -3.85
CA THR A 152 -5.88 -23.54 -2.62
C THR A 152 -5.34 -22.12 -2.63
N TYR A 153 -6.17 -21.17 -2.20
CA TYR A 153 -5.81 -19.76 -2.12
C TYR A 153 -6.11 -19.21 -0.73
N VAL A 154 -5.36 -18.20 -0.32
CA VAL A 154 -5.54 -17.53 0.97
C VAL A 154 -5.92 -16.08 0.73
N ILE A 155 -7.08 -15.68 1.24
CA ILE A 155 -7.53 -14.29 1.26
C ILE A 155 -7.23 -13.73 2.66
N PRO A 156 -6.64 -12.54 2.82
CA PRO A 156 -6.48 -11.92 4.13
C PRO A 156 -7.83 -11.80 4.84
N LEU A 157 -7.94 -12.34 6.07
CA LEU A 157 -9.22 -12.44 6.79
C LEU A 157 -9.81 -11.05 7.10
N ASP A 158 -8.95 -10.05 7.28
CA ASP A 158 -9.33 -8.64 7.48
C ASP A 158 -10.04 -8.02 6.27
N MET A 159 -9.89 -8.60 5.08
CA MET A 159 -10.61 -8.17 3.88
C MET A 159 -11.95 -8.88 3.72
N VAL A 160 -12.18 -10.02 4.38
CA VAL A 160 -13.39 -10.83 4.22
C VAL A 160 -14.52 -10.26 5.08
N GLN A 161 -15.64 -9.88 4.45
CA GLN A 161 -16.83 -9.38 5.15
C GLN A 161 -17.82 -10.49 5.49
N GLU A 162 -18.20 -11.28 4.48
CA GLU A 162 -19.15 -12.38 4.62
C GLU A 162 -18.96 -13.40 3.49
N CYS A 163 -19.45 -14.62 3.69
CA CYS A 163 -19.50 -15.66 2.67
C CYS A 163 -20.96 -16.00 2.37
N ILE A 164 -21.25 -16.20 1.08
CA ILE A 164 -22.59 -16.49 0.58
C ILE A 164 -22.53 -17.68 -0.37
N GLU A 165 -23.46 -18.61 -0.23
CA GLU A 165 -23.62 -19.69 -1.21
C GLU A 165 -24.27 -19.13 -2.47
N LEU A 166 -23.69 -19.46 -3.63
CA LEU A 166 -24.24 -19.08 -4.93
C LEU A 166 -25.12 -20.22 -5.42
N ASP A 167 -26.45 -20.04 -5.36
CA ASP A 167 -27.38 -21.04 -5.86
C ASP A 167 -27.38 -21.11 -7.40
N GLU A 168 -28.04 -22.13 -7.97
CA GLU A 168 -28.02 -22.37 -9.43
C GLU A 168 -28.65 -21.22 -10.22
N HIS A 169 -29.70 -20.58 -9.68
CA HIS A 169 -30.43 -19.52 -10.34
C HIS A 169 -29.60 -18.23 -10.38
N ASP A 170 -29.04 -17.86 -9.23
CA ASP A 170 -28.18 -16.71 -9.08
C ASP A 170 -26.87 -16.90 -9.84
N ARG A 171 -26.36 -18.13 -9.95
CA ARG A 171 -25.16 -18.45 -10.73
C ARG A 171 -25.32 -18.09 -12.21
N GLN A 172 -26.41 -18.51 -12.86
CA GLN A 172 -26.61 -18.20 -14.28
C GLN A 172 -26.80 -16.70 -14.50
N SER A 173 -27.70 -16.07 -13.72
CA SER A 173 -27.98 -14.64 -13.84
C SER A 173 -26.75 -13.77 -13.56
N SER A 174 -25.97 -14.11 -12.53
CA SER A 174 -24.78 -13.34 -12.15
C SER A 174 -23.62 -13.52 -13.12
N ARG A 175 -23.50 -14.68 -13.77
CA ARG A 175 -22.41 -14.93 -14.75
C ARG A 175 -22.62 -14.17 -16.04
N ASP A 176 -23.88 -14.03 -16.48
CA ASP A 176 -24.21 -13.22 -17.66
C ASP A 176 -24.05 -11.71 -17.39
N LYS A 177 -24.36 -11.28 -16.15
CA LYS A 177 -24.36 -9.86 -15.75
C LYS A 177 -23.02 -9.38 -15.19
N GLY A 178 -22.20 -10.28 -14.66
CA GLY A 178 -20.95 -9.97 -13.95
C GLY A 178 -21.13 -9.39 -12.54
N TYR A 179 -22.35 -9.39 -11.99
CA TYR A 179 -22.64 -8.88 -10.64
C TYR A 179 -23.76 -9.67 -9.96
N LEU A 180 -23.83 -9.57 -8.63
CA LEU A 180 -24.87 -10.12 -7.77
C LEU A 180 -25.60 -8.99 -7.03
N ASP A 181 -26.91 -9.10 -6.86
CA ASP A 181 -27.66 -8.22 -5.95
C ASP A 181 -27.50 -8.74 -4.53
N LEU A 182 -26.72 -8.04 -3.72
CA LEU A 182 -26.51 -8.35 -2.31
C LEU A 182 -27.33 -7.39 -1.45
N ARG A 183 -28.57 -7.78 -1.16
CA ARG A 183 -29.49 -7.03 -0.27
C ARG A 183 -29.76 -5.59 -0.76
N GLY A 184 -29.90 -5.40 -2.07
CA GLY A 184 -30.13 -4.11 -2.73
C GLY A 184 -28.85 -3.39 -3.16
N GLU A 185 -27.67 -3.92 -2.84
CA GLU A 185 -26.39 -3.41 -3.33
C GLU A 185 -25.88 -4.22 -4.51
N VAL A 186 -25.41 -3.54 -5.56
CA VAL A 186 -24.73 -4.19 -6.69
C VAL A 186 -23.33 -4.62 -6.25
N LEU A 187 -23.11 -5.94 -6.17
CA LEU A 187 -21.82 -6.53 -5.86
C LEU A 187 -21.15 -7.02 -7.15
N PRO A 188 -20.07 -6.38 -7.63
CA PRO A 188 -19.33 -6.89 -8.78
C PRO A 188 -18.67 -8.23 -8.44
N LEU A 189 -18.75 -9.20 -9.35
CA LEU A 189 -18.17 -10.53 -9.17
C LEU A 189 -16.87 -10.69 -9.96
N VAL A 190 -15.91 -11.36 -9.34
CA VAL A 190 -14.69 -11.84 -9.97
C VAL A 190 -14.68 -13.36 -9.88
N TYR A 191 -14.81 -14.03 -11.02
CA TYR A 191 -14.69 -15.48 -11.10
C TYR A 191 -13.21 -15.86 -11.07
N LEU A 192 -12.74 -16.37 -9.92
CA LEU A 192 -11.31 -16.64 -9.74
C LEU A 192 -10.80 -17.74 -10.67
N ARG A 193 -11.66 -18.70 -11.04
CA ARG A 193 -11.38 -19.70 -12.08
C ARG A 193 -11.00 -19.04 -13.41
N ASP A 194 -11.82 -18.09 -13.86
CA ASP A 194 -11.59 -17.37 -15.12
C ASP A 194 -10.38 -16.42 -14.98
N HIS A 195 -10.21 -15.79 -13.82
CA HIS A 195 -9.07 -14.91 -13.54
C HIS A 195 -7.72 -15.61 -13.61
N PHE A 196 -7.65 -16.85 -13.10
CA PHE A 196 -6.42 -17.66 -13.09
C PHE A 196 -6.31 -18.61 -14.28
N ASN A 197 -7.23 -18.52 -15.27
CA ASN A 197 -7.29 -19.40 -16.44
C ASN A 197 -7.23 -20.90 -16.07
N LEU A 198 -7.95 -21.30 -15.03
CA LEU A 198 -8.00 -22.69 -14.61
C LEU A 198 -8.91 -23.50 -15.56
N GLU A 199 -8.36 -24.58 -16.11
CA GLU A 199 -9.10 -25.49 -16.98
C GLU A 199 -10.03 -26.41 -16.17
N GLY A 200 -11.14 -26.84 -16.77
CA GLY A 200 -12.10 -27.77 -16.17
C GLY A 200 -13.44 -27.15 -15.80
N PRO A 201 -14.47 -27.99 -15.60
CA PRO A 201 -15.82 -27.51 -15.31
C PRO A 201 -15.89 -26.86 -13.92
N PRO A 202 -16.69 -25.80 -13.74
CA PRO A 202 -16.95 -25.24 -12.42
C PRO A 202 -17.57 -26.27 -11.49
N ALA A 203 -17.28 -26.16 -10.20
CA ALA A 203 -17.91 -27.01 -9.20
C ALA A 203 -19.44 -26.83 -9.23
N ARG A 204 -20.17 -27.89 -8.86
CA ARG A 204 -21.63 -27.87 -8.83
C ARG A 204 -22.17 -26.84 -7.83
N ARG A 205 -21.44 -26.65 -6.72
CA ARG A 205 -21.70 -25.59 -5.74
C ARG A 205 -20.56 -24.60 -5.81
N GLN A 206 -20.90 -23.33 -5.75
CA GLN A 206 -19.94 -22.25 -5.71
C GLN A 206 -20.32 -21.30 -4.59
N ASN A 207 -19.34 -20.58 -4.09
CA ASN A 207 -19.49 -19.64 -3.01
C ASN A 207 -18.94 -18.29 -3.43
N VAL A 208 -19.48 -17.22 -2.87
CA VAL A 208 -18.98 -15.86 -3.02
C VAL A 208 -18.36 -15.45 -1.71
N VAL A 209 -17.07 -15.12 -1.73
CA VAL A 209 -16.39 -14.45 -0.63
C VAL A 209 -16.45 -12.96 -0.87
N VAL A 210 -17.24 -12.25 -0.07
CA VAL A 210 -17.37 -10.80 -0.16
C VAL A 210 -16.15 -10.17 0.47
N VAL A 211 -15.34 -9.47 -0.33
CA VAL A 211 -14.13 -8.79 0.12
C VAL A 211 -14.29 -7.27 0.05
N ARG A 212 -13.65 -6.57 0.99
CA ARG A 212 -13.56 -5.12 1.02
C ARG A 212 -12.11 -4.67 1.06
N TYR A 213 -11.79 -3.69 0.22
CA TYR A 213 -10.51 -2.99 0.25
C TYR A 213 -10.77 -1.49 0.13
N ALA A 214 -10.48 -0.76 1.21
CA ALA A 214 -10.89 0.63 1.37
C ALA A 214 -12.40 0.80 1.09
N GLU A 215 -12.76 1.72 0.19
CA GLU A 215 -14.15 2.00 -0.19
C GLU A 215 -14.73 0.96 -1.20
N HIS A 216 -13.90 0.06 -1.74
CA HIS A 216 -14.33 -0.86 -2.79
C HIS A 216 -14.75 -2.21 -2.21
N LYS A 217 -15.84 -2.75 -2.75
CA LYS A 217 -16.41 -4.05 -2.38
C LYS A 217 -16.52 -4.93 -3.64
N ALA A 218 -16.16 -6.21 -3.52
CA ALA A 218 -16.27 -7.18 -4.61
C ALA A 218 -16.56 -8.58 -4.08
N GLY A 219 -17.16 -9.43 -4.90
CA GLY A 219 -17.36 -10.84 -4.60
C GLY A 219 -16.37 -11.71 -5.35
N LEU A 220 -15.62 -12.55 -4.65
CA LEU A 220 -14.74 -13.56 -5.25
C LEU A 220 -15.49 -14.88 -5.34
N VAL A 221 -15.74 -15.36 -6.55
CA VAL A 221 -16.41 -16.65 -6.76
C VAL A 221 -15.39 -17.78 -6.67
N VAL A 222 -15.63 -18.70 -5.74
CA VAL A 222 -14.77 -19.85 -5.40
C VAL A 222 -15.60 -21.14 -5.39
N ASP A 223 -14.93 -22.29 -5.43
CA ASP A 223 -15.61 -23.58 -5.35
C ASP A 223 -15.87 -23.93 -3.88
N ASP A 224 -14.83 -23.92 -3.04
CA ASP A 224 -14.90 -24.36 -1.65
C ASP A 224 -14.48 -23.29 -0.63
N LEU A 225 -15.14 -23.30 0.54
CA LEU A 225 -14.76 -22.50 1.71
C LEU A 225 -14.10 -23.44 2.74
N LEU A 226 -12.79 -23.30 2.94
CA LEU A 226 -12.01 -24.18 3.81
C LEU A 226 -11.84 -23.59 5.22
N GLY A 227 -12.19 -22.33 5.41
CA GLY A 227 -12.28 -21.67 6.72
C GLY A 227 -11.05 -20.85 7.09
N GLU A 228 -10.96 -20.48 8.37
CA GLU A 228 -9.85 -19.68 8.88
C GLU A 228 -8.55 -20.49 8.96
N PHE A 229 -7.46 -19.87 8.53
CA PHE A 229 -6.14 -20.48 8.52
C PHE A 229 -5.07 -19.43 8.83
N GLN A 230 -4.27 -19.68 9.87
CA GLN A 230 -3.14 -18.83 10.19
C GLN A 230 -1.91 -19.30 9.42
N THR A 231 -1.28 -18.39 8.68
CA THR A 231 -0.14 -18.78 7.86
C THR A 231 0.88 -17.68 7.66
N VAL A 232 2.08 -18.10 7.25
CA VAL A 232 3.18 -17.21 6.93
C VAL A 232 3.15 -16.86 5.45
N ILE A 233 3.14 -15.58 5.10
CA ILE A 233 3.36 -15.16 3.72
C ILE A 233 4.87 -15.14 3.42
N LYS A 234 5.26 -15.82 2.35
CA LYS A 234 6.56 -15.65 1.69
C LYS A 234 6.38 -14.78 0.44
N PRO A 235 7.23 -13.77 0.23
CA PRO A 235 7.17 -12.98 -1.00
C PRO A 235 7.48 -13.87 -2.20
N LEU A 236 6.75 -13.68 -3.29
CA LEU A 236 7.04 -14.36 -4.54
C LEU A 236 8.38 -13.84 -5.10
N GLY A 237 9.22 -14.74 -5.60
CA GLY A 237 10.50 -14.35 -6.21
C GLY A 237 10.31 -13.42 -7.43
N LYS A 238 11.38 -12.72 -7.85
CA LYS A 238 11.32 -11.72 -8.93
C LYS A 238 10.70 -12.21 -10.24
N LEU A 239 10.78 -13.52 -10.52
CA LEU A 239 10.17 -14.17 -11.69
C LEU A 239 8.64 -14.02 -11.73
N PHE A 240 8.00 -13.85 -10.57
CA PHE A 240 6.56 -13.79 -10.42
C PHE A 240 6.01 -12.36 -10.26
N GLY A 241 6.86 -11.33 -10.43
CA GLY A 241 6.45 -9.93 -10.27
C GLY A 241 5.38 -9.43 -11.25
N ALA A 242 5.10 -10.21 -12.32
CA ALA A 242 4.05 -9.91 -13.28
C ALA A 242 2.69 -10.53 -12.92
N LEU A 243 2.62 -11.43 -11.92
CA LEU A 243 1.36 -12.03 -11.49
C LEU A 243 0.47 -10.98 -10.84
N ARG A 244 -0.71 -10.77 -11.44
CA ARG A 244 -1.76 -9.94 -10.86
C ARG A 244 -2.62 -10.80 -9.94
N GLY A 245 -3.11 -10.21 -8.86
CA GLY A 245 -4.00 -10.90 -7.91
C GLY A 245 -3.32 -11.79 -6.87
N ILE A 246 -1.99 -11.94 -6.90
CA ILE A 246 -1.24 -12.75 -5.92
C ILE A 246 -0.12 -11.92 -5.30
N SER A 247 -0.09 -11.82 -3.97
CA SER A 247 0.91 -11.05 -3.22
C SER A 247 2.03 -11.89 -2.61
N GLY A 248 1.87 -13.22 -2.55
CA GLY A 248 2.78 -14.11 -1.85
C GLY A 248 2.40 -15.58 -2.03
N SER A 249 3.23 -16.48 -1.51
CA SER A 249 2.92 -17.89 -1.33
C SER A 249 3.03 -18.29 0.13
N THR A 250 2.47 -19.43 0.47
CA THR A 250 2.59 -19.99 1.82
C THR A 250 2.86 -21.49 1.74
N ILE A 251 3.13 -22.13 2.88
CA ILE A 251 3.24 -23.59 2.95
C ILE A 251 2.19 -24.04 3.94
N LEU A 252 1.20 -24.80 3.48
CA LEU A 252 0.18 -25.40 4.32
C LEU A 252 0.80 -26.44 5.25
N GLY A 253 0.12 -26.80 6.34
CA GLY A 253 0.57 -27.87 7.24
C GLY A 253 0.76 -29.24 6.54
N SER A 254 0.10 -29.43 5.39
CA SER A 254 0.26 -30.59 4.50
C SER A 254 1.54 -30.58 3.66
N GLY A 255 2.29 -29.47 3.65
CA GLY A 255 3.44 -29.27 2.77
C GLY A 255 3.08 -28.78 1.36
N ALA A 256 1.79 -28.64 1.04
CA ALA A 256 1.34 -28.00 -0.19
C ALA A 256 1.62 -26.48 -0.16
N VAL A 257 1.77 -25.88 -1.34
CA VAL A 257 2.07 -24.44 -1.55
C VAL A 257 0.86 -23.72 -2.10
#